data_AF-A0A536NHB9-F1
#
_entry.id   AF-A0A536NHB9-F1
#
_cell.length_a   1.000
_cell.length_b   1.000
_cell.length_c   1.000
_cell.angle_alpha   90.00
_cell.angle_beta   90.00
_cell.angle_gamma   90.00
#
_symmetry.space_group_name_H-M   'P 1'
#
loop_
_entity.id
_entity.type
_entity.pdbx_description
1 polymer ?
#
loop_
_entity_poly.entity_id
_entity_poly.type
_entity_poly.pdbx_seq_one_letter_code
_entity_poly.pdbx_strand_id
1 'polypeptide(L)'
;MARGSSRRPRTSRHTRPHRPPRKEWPLAVISGGRGRYERGWTGKIAQARVYDDVERPVEQLNGSWARVCILDASDVRWATRFRRFEVIAQKPLEDQLIAAAEQAQSRAEIRVEPSPRWVRAVVDGVVVADSKQLLTVTLGLPVYYFPLRDVRADMLERSDRKESHSTLGQRSFYHLRLGDRFIEDAAWRFEAPPPEAPRLGEHVAFYWGRLDHWYEEDDEVFVHPRDPHHRVDVLNSSRHVRVVVGGEVVADSHRPRLLFETGLPTRYYLPRMDVRMELLTQSDTVTQCPYKGRTVHYSLRLGDRARPDIAWSYPFPIPECPKIENLICFYDERVDTVEVDGEVQPKPRTPWSS
;
A
#
# COMPACT_ATOMS: atom_id res chain seq x y z
N MET A 1 -71.70 -15.63 -11.31
CA MET A 1 -71.20 -16.74 -12.15
C MET A 1 -70.86 -16.21 -13.54
N ALA A 2 -69.81 -16.76 -14.14
CA ALA A 2 -68.92 -16.16 -15.14
C ALA A 2 -69.58 -15.66 -16.46
N ARG A 3 -69.02 -14.58 -17.02
CA ARG A 3 -69.13 -14.22 -18.44
C ARG A 3 -67.73 -14.12 -19.04
N GLY A 4 -67.47 -14.94 -20.06
CA GLY A 4 -66.29 -14.88 -20.90
C GLY A 4 -66.38 -13.74 -21.93
N SER A 5 -65.23 -13.22 -22.32
CA SER A 5 -65.07 -12.35 -23.49
C SER A 5 -63.65 -12.53 -24.03
N SER A 6 -63.55 -13.12 -25.22
CA SER A 6 -62.33 -13.27 -26.01
C SER A 6 -61.82 -11.92 -26.52
N ARG A 7 -60.53 -11.62 -26.36
CA ARG A 7 -59.79 -10.72 -27.25
C ARG A 7 -58.35 -11.20 -27.43
N ARG A 8 -57.96 -11.45 -28.68
CA ARG A 8 -56.57 -11.58 -29.14
C ARG A 8 -55.84 -10.24 -28.91
N PRO A 9 -54.55 -10.24 -28.52
CA PRO A 9 -53.71 -9.06 -28.66
C PRO A 9 -52.82 -9.12 -29.91
N ARG A 10 -52.55 -7.89 -30.38
CA ARG A 10 -51.80 -7.47 -31.56
C ARG A 10 -50.29 -7.69 -31.42
N THR A 11 -49.69 -8.05 -32.56
CA THR A 11 -48.34 -7.73 -33.07
C THR A 11 -47.30 -7.14 -32.10
N SER A 12 -46.25 -7.91 -31.86
CA SER A 12 -45.01 -7.49 -31.20
C SER A 12 -44.25 -6.44 -32.01
N ARG A 13 -43.91 -5.32 -31.36
CA ARG A 13 -42.85 -4.40 -31.81
C ARG A 13 -41.52 -4.89 -31.22
N HIS A 14 -40.49 -4.93 -32.06
CA HIS A 14 -39.10 -5.19 -31.67
C HIS A 14 -38.62 -4.25 -30.55
N THR A 15 -38.19 -4.82 -29.43
CA THR A 15 -37.34 -4.17 -28.43
C THR A 15 -35.89 -4.58 -28.65
N ARG A 16 -35.00 -3.58 -28.77
CA ARG A 16 -33.54 -3.74 -28.81
C ARG A 16 -33.03 -4.28 -27.46
N PRO A 17 -31.94 -5.08 -27.42
CA PRO A 17 -31.41 -5.58 -26.16
C PRO A 17 -30.77 -4.47 -25.33
N HIS A 18 -31.08 -4.48 -24.03
CA HIS A 18 -30.50 -3.65 -22.99
C HIS A 18 -28.97 -3.86 -22.90
N ARG A 19 -28.21 -2.76 -22.93
CA ARG A 19 -26.78 -2.73 -22.66
C ARG A 19 -26.57 -2.71 -21.14
N PRO A 20 -25.71 -3.56 -20.54
CA PRO A 20 -25.45 -3.51 -19.10
C PRO A 20 -24.63 -2.24 -18.73
N PRO A 21 -24.73 -1.75 -17.48
CA PRO A 21 -24.02 -0.56 -17.05
C PRO A 21 -22.50 -0.77 -17.07
N ARG A 22 -21.77 0.29 -17.46
CA ARG A 22 -20.29 0.32 -17.46
C ARG A 22 -19.78 0.16 -16.03
N LYS A 23 -18.91 -0.84 -15.81
CA LYS A 23 -18.11 -0.99 -14.58
C LYS A 23 -17.19 0.22 -14.44
N GLU A 24 -17.31 0.96 -13.34
CA GLU A 24 -16.32 1.92 -12.88
C GLU A 24 -15.16 1.16 -12.22
N TRP A 25 -13.92 1.46 -12.62
CA TRP A 25 -12.70 0.89 -12.06
C TRP A 25 -12.02 1.94 -11.16
N PRO A 26 -11.42 1.57 -10.01
CA PRO A 26 -10.75 2.53 -9.13
C PRO A 26 -9.43 3.05 -9.73
N LEU A 27 -9.19 4.35 -9.52
CA LEU A 27 -8.13 5.17 -10.09
C LEU A 27 -6.75 4.93 -9.44
N ALA A 28 -5.70 4.79 -10.26
CA ALA A 28 -4.31 4.99 -9.84
C ALA A 28 -3.90 6.45 -10.11
N VAL A 29 -3.40 7.15 -9.08
CA VAL A 29 -2.90 8.53 -9.17
C VAL A 29 -1.39 8.50 -9.33
N ILE A 30 -0.88 9.04 -10.43
CA ILE A 30 0.55 9.35 -10.60
C ILE A 30 0.70 10.87 -10.44
N SER A 31 1.40 11.30 -9.39
CA SER A 31 1.63 12.71 -9.08
C SER A 31 2.83 13.28 -9.85
N GLY A 32 2.74 14.55 -10.24
CA GLY A 32 3.83 15.26 -10.93
C GLY A 32 3.67 16.78 -11.01
N GLY A 33 4.16 17.49 -9.98
CA GLY A 33 4.99 18.70 -10.10
C GLY A 33 4.46 20.02 -10.72
N ARG A 34 4.09 20.95 -9.81
CA ARG A 34 4.20 22.44 -9.76
C ARG A 34 3.95 23.31 -11.02
N GLY A 35 2.98 24.22 -10.90
CA GLY A 35 2.89 25.49 -11.65
C GLY A 35 1.85 26.45 -11.04
N ARG A 36 2.24 27.73 -10.82
CA ARG A 36 1.41 28.84 -10.30
C ARG A 36 0.08 28.99 -11.05
N TYR A 37 -1.02 29.23 -10.31
CA TYR A 37 -2.17 29.96 -10.85
C TYR A 37 -2.64 31.05 -9.89
N GLU A 38 -2.52 32.29 -10.38
CA GLU A 38 -3.16 33.47 -9.82
C GLU A 38 -4.66 33.44 -10.12
N ARG A 39 -5.44 33.88 -9.13
CA ARG A 39 -6.84 34.34 -9.18
C ARG A 39 -7.87 33.46 -9.91
N GLY A 40 -8.60 32.72 -9.08
CA GLY A 40 -10.07 32.70 -9.11
C GLY A 40 -10.71 31.67 -10.01
N TRP A 41 -10.75 30.39 -9.60
CA TRP A 41 -11.71 29.42 -10.12
C TRP A 41 -12.03 28.36 -9.05
N THR A 42 -13.32 28.14 -8.81
CA THR A 42 -13.89 27.08 -7.98
C THR A 42 -14.48 26.00 -8.90
N GLY A 43 -13.91 24.79 -8.96
CA GLY A 43 -14.56 23.69 -9.70
C GLY A 43 -13.67 22.50 -10.11
N LYS A 44 -14.13 21.30 -9.70
CA LYS A 44 -13.88 19.91 -10.14
C LYS A 44 -12.59 19.53 -10.91
N ILE A 45 -11.93 18.50 -10.35
CA ILE A 45 -10.71 17.80 -10.78
C ILE A 45 -10.75 17.41 -12.27
N ALA A 46 -9.77 17.88 -13.05
CA ALA A 46 -9.52 17.40 -14.41
C ALA A 46 -8.82 16.03 -14.37
N GLN A 47 -9.35 15.05 -15.11
CA GLN A 47 -8.76 13.72 -15.24
C GLN A 47 -7.70 13.73 -16.36
N ALA A 48 -6.50 13.23 -16.07
CA ALA A 48 -5.47 12.97 -17.10
C ALA A 48 -5.39 11.46 -17.36
N ARG A 49 -5.37 11.07 -18.64
CA ARG A 49 -5.11 9.68 -19.07
C ARG A 49 -3.92 9.67 -20.04
N VAL A 50 -3.05 8.68 -19.88
CA VAL A 50 -1.88 8.47 -20.73
C VAL A 50 -2.21 7.40 -21.76
N TYR A 51 -1.97 7.70 -23.03
CA TYR A 51 -2.28 6.82 -24.16
C TYR A 51 -1.01 6.55 -24.98
N ASP A 52 -0.93 5.35 -25.57
CA ASP A 52 0.07 5.05 -26.60
C ASP A 52 -0.26 5.78 -27.92
N ASP A 53 0.62 5.66 -28.90
CA ASP A 53 0.47 6.29 -30.22
C ASP A 53 -0.76 5.78 -31.02
N VAL A 54 -1.51 4.81 -30.49
CA VAL A 54 -2.71 4.21 -31.10
C VAL A 54 -3.94 4.34 -30.18
N GLU A 55 -3.92 5.31 -29.25
CA GLU A 55 -5.03 5.67 -28.36
C GLU A 55 -5.51 4.55 -27.42
N ARG A 56 -4.61 3.64 -27.00
CA ARG A 56 -4.90 2.64 -25.95
C ARG A 56 -4.41 3.13 -24.58
N PRO A 57 -5.18 2.91 -23.49
CA PRO A 57 -4.71 3.21 -22.13
C PRO A 57 -3.47 2.38 -21.81
N VAL A 58 -2.40 3.01 -21.35
CA VAL A 58 -1.13 2.31 -21.10
C VAL A 58 -0.96 2.08 -19.60
N GLU A 59 -0.97 0.82 -19.17
CA GLU A 59 -0.79 0.46 -17.76
C GLU A 59 0.69 0.36 -17.34
N GLN A 60 1.61 0.16 -18.30
CA GLN A 60 3.07 0.15 -18.07
C GLN A 60 3.82 0.60 -19.33
N LEU A 61 4.78 1.53 -19.20
CA LEU A 61 5.69 1.91 -20.27
C LEU A 61 7.13 1.53 -19.90
N ASN A 62 7.75 0.71 -20.75
CA ASN A 62 9.21 0.61 -20.84
C ASN A 62 9.68 1.37 -22.09
N GLY A 63 10.43 2.45 -21.89
CA GLY A 63 11.34 3.02 -22.90
C GLY A 63 10.76 3.78 -24.10
N SER A 64 9.49 4.21 -24.13
CA SER A 64 8.90 4.93 -25.29
C SER A 64 8.21 6.26 -24.93
N TRP A 65 8.13 7.18 -25.89
CA TRP A 65 7.45 8.48 -25.80
C TRP A 65 5.93 8.28 -25.62
N ALA A 66 5.26 9.10 -24.80
CA ALA A 66 3.81 9.02 -24.60
C ALA A 66 3.12 10.39 -24.72
N ARG A 67 1.87 10.39 -25.19
CA ARG A 67 1.00 11.57 -25.27
C ARG A 67 0.08 11.62 -24.06
N VAL A 68 -0.03 12.79 -23.43
CA VAL A 68 -0.97 13.04 -22.33
C VAL A 68 -2.17 13.81 -22.86
N CYS A 69 -3.37 13.26 -22.70
CA CYS A 69 -4.61 13.98 -22.97
C CYS A 69 -5.18 14.53 -21.66
N ILE A 70 -5.38 15.83 -21.61
CA ILE A 70 -6.12 16.50 -20.52
C ILE A 70 -7.53 16.73 -21.05
N LEU A 71 -8.51 16.04 -20.47
CA LEU A 71 -9.92 16.22 -20.82
C LEU A 71 -10.54 17.20 -19.82
N ASP A 72 -10.86 18.42 -20.27
CA ASP A 72 -11.82 19.28 -19.58
C ASP A 72 -13.24 18.88 -19.99
N ALA A 73 -14.17 18.87 -19.04
CA ALA A 73 -15.56 18.44 -19.25
C ALA A 73 -16.40 19.42 -20.10
N SER A 74 -15.82 20.54 -20.54
CA SER A 74 -16.51 21.56 -21.36
C SER A 74 -16.04 21.68 -22.80
N ASP A 75 -14.85 21.19 -23.17
CA ASP A 75 -14.36 21.25 -24.56
C ASP A 75 -13.07 20.42 -24.70
N VAL A 76 -13.03 19.45 -25.60
CA VAL A 76 -11.83 18.65 -25.87
C VAL A 76 -10.88 19.47 -26.75
N ARG A 77 -9.83 20.06 -26.17
CA ARG A 77 -8.73 20.67 -26.92
C ARG A 77 -7.45 19.83 -26.77
N TRP A 78 -6.88 19.45 -27.90
CA TRP A 78 -5.60 18.73 -27.97
C TRP A 78 -4.44 19.69 -27.70
N ALA A 79 -3.75 19.53 -26.57
CA ALA A 79 -2.48 20.21 -26.30
C ALA A 79 -1.34 19.20 -26.37
N THR A 80 -0.60 19.16 -27.48
CA THR A 80 0.52 18.24 -27.67
C THR A 80 1.77 18.80 -27.00
N ARG A 81 2.17 18.27 -25.84
CA ARG A 81 3.48 18.57 -25.21
C ARG A 81 4.15 17.25 -24.81
N PHE A 82 5.25 16.92 -25.47
CA PHE A 82 6.04 15.73 -25.17
C PHE A 82 7.01 16.03 -24.02
N ARG A 83 7.03 15.18 -22.99
CA ARG A 83 8.09 15.14 -21.96
C ARG A 83 8.59 13.70 -21.82
N ARG A 84 9.90 13.55 -21.68
CA ARG A 84 10.56 12.28 -21.39
C ARG A 84 10.48 12.03 -19.89
N PHE A 85 9.92 10.89 -19.48
CA PHE A 85 9.97 10.41 -18.10
C PHE A 85 10.79 9.13 -18.08
N GLU A 86 11.82 9.08 -17.25
CA GLU A 86 12.48 7.82 -16.87
C GLU A 86 11.79 7.31 -15.60
N VAL A 87 11.02 6.23 -15.73
CA VAL A 87 10.56 5.46 -14.58
C VAL A 87 11.66 4.46 -14.25
N ILE A 88 12.45 4.72 -13.21
CA ILE A 88 13.35 3.71 -12.65
C ILE A 88 12.43 2.72 -11.92
N ALA A 89 12.21 1.53 -12.49
CA ALA A 89 11.51 0.46 -11.80
C ALA A 89 12.28 0.12 -10.52
N GLN A 90 11.73 0.49 -9.36
CA GLN A 90 12.31 0.09 -8.08
C GLN A 90 12.21 -1.43 -7.97
N LYS A 91 13.30 -2.09 -7.55
CA LYS A 91 13.27 -3.54 -7.29
C LYS A 91 12.15 -3.87 -6.29
N PRO A 92 11.48 -5.03 -6.38
CA PRO A 92 10.53 -5.46 -5.35
C PRO A 92 11.13 -5.38 -3.95
N LEU A 93 10.31 -5.06 -2.95
CA LEU A 93 10.74 -4.86 -1.57
C LEU A 93 11.43 -6.12 -1.02
N GLU A 94 10.91 -7.29 -1.37
CA GLU A 94 11.46 -8.59 -1.01
C GLU A 94 12.88 -8.78 -1.58
N ASP A 95 13.12 -8.35 -2.83
CA ASP A 95 14.45 -8.43 -3.44
C ASP A 95 15.44 -7.47 -2.78
N GLN A 96 14.98 -6.26 -2.43
CA GLN A 96 15.81 -5.28 -1.72
C GLN A 96 16.24 -5.81 -0.34
N LEU A 97 15.32 -6.46 0.37
CA LEU A 97 15.55 -6.95 1.72
C LEU A 97 16.41 -8.21 1.74
N ILE A 98 16.17 -9.15 0.82
CA ILE A 98 17.04 -10.32 0.65
C ILE A 98 18.46 -9.84 0.33
N ALA A 99 18.63 -8.90 -0.60
CA ALA A 99 19.96 -8.37 -0.95
C ALA A 99 20.62 -7.61 0.23
N ALA A 100 19.86 -6.81 0.98
CA ALA A 100 20.36 -6.11 2.16
C ALA A 100 20.81 -7.09 3.27
N ALA A 101 20.06 -8.17 3.46
CA ALA A 101 20.39 -9.22 4.42
C ALA A 101 21.68 -9.97 4.05
N GLU A 102 21.97 -10.14 2.77
CA GLU A 102 23.25 -10.70 2.31
C GLU A 102 24.44 -9.78 2.53
N GLN A 103 24.23 -8.46 2.46
CA GLN A 103 25.29 -7.46 2.61
C GLN A 103 25.59 -7.10 4.07
N ALA A 104 24.72 -7.47 5.01
CA ALA A 104 24.91 -7.16 6.43
C ALA A 104 26.14 -7.89 7.01
N GLN A 105 27.02 -7.14 7.69
CA GLN A 105 28.26 -7.66 8.31
C GLN A 105 28.01 -8.72 9.40
N SER A 106 26.79 -8.76 9.97
CA SER A 106 26.26 -9.89 10.71
C SER A 106 25.22 -10.60 9.84
N ARG A 107 25.36 -11.92 9.62
CA ARG A 107 24.32 -12.72 8.93
C ARG A 107 22.96 -12.40 9.56
N ALA A 108 22.04 -11.84 8.78
CA ALA A 108 20.67 -11.64 9.25
C ALA A 108 20.10 -13.01 9.67
N GLU A 109 19.52 -13.07 10.87
CA GLU A 109 18.91 -14.29 11.37
C GLU A 109 17.69 -14.62 10.50
N ILE A 110 17.76 -15.73 9.73
CA ILE A 110 16.64 -16.22 8.96
C ILE A 110 15.73 -16.97 9.91
N ARG A 111 14.58 -16.38 10.23
CA ARG A 111 13.57 -17.04 11.05
C ARG A 111 12.56 -17.76 10.17
N VAL A 112 12.29 -19.03 10.47
CA VAL A 112 11.31 -19.84 9.75
C VAL A 112 10.37 -20.46 10.76
N GLU A 113 9.08 -20.11 10.66
CA GLU A 113 8.06 -20.51 11.62
C GLU A 113 6.81 -20.99 10.89
N PRO A 114 6.19 -22.11 11.29
CA PRO A 114 4.87 -22.47 10.83
C PRO A 114 3.86 -21.37 11.19
N SER A 115 3.04 -20.96 10.23
CA SER A 115 1.91 -20.07 10.50
C SER A 115 0.66 -20.91 10.78
N PRO A 116 -0.07 -20.64 11.89
CA PRO A 116 -1.35 -21.29 12.15
C PRO A 116 -2.50 -20.69 11.34
N ARG A 117 -2.26 -19.57 10.63
CA ARG A 117 -3.27 -18.83 9.89
C ARG A 117 -3.62 -19.54 8.58
N TRP A 118 -4.88 -19.46 8.20
CA TRP A 118 -5.31 -19.75 6.83
C TRP A 118 -4.96 -18.57 5.93
N VAL A 119 -4.13 -18.79 4.90
CA VAL A 119 -3.71 -17.72 3.98
C VAL A 119 -4.11 -18.05 2.56
N ARG A 120 -4.67 -17.04 1.88
CA ARG A 120 -5.04 -17.12 0.46
C ARG A 120 -4.44 -15.97 -0.32
N ALA A 121 -3.88 -16.28 -1.49
CA ALA A 121 -3.35 -15.31 -2.44
C ALA A 121 -4.19 -15.35 -3.73
N VAL A 122 -4.61 -14.18 -4.23
CA VAL A 122 -5.66 -14.05 -5.25
C VAL A 122 -5.22 -13.14 -6.40
N VAL A 123 -5.55 -13.54 -7.63
CA VAL A 123 -5.37 -12.77 -8.86
C VAL A 123 -6.64 -12.87 -9.70
N ASP A 124 -7.19 -11.75 -10.15
CA ASP A 124 -8.46 -11.66 -10.90
C ASP A 124 -9.62 -12.43 -10.25
N GLY A 125 -9.65 -12.46 -8.91
CA GLY A 125 -10.64 -13.20 -8.13
C GLY A 125 -10.44 -14.72 -8.10
N VAL A 126 -9.35 -15.23 -8.71
CA VAL A 126 -8.95 -16.64 -8.67
C VAL A 126 -7.92 -16.84 -7.57
N VAL A 127 -8.16 -17.81 -6.69
CA VAL A 127 -7.21 -18.20 -5.65
C VAL A 127 -6.07 -19.00 -6.30
N VAL A 128 -4.86 -18.45 -6.24
CA VAL A 128 -3.64 -19.06 -6.82
C VAL A 128 -2.83 -19.84 -5.79
N ALA A 129 -3.00 -19.50 -4.50
CA ALA A 129 -2.47 -20.26 -3.37
C ALA A 129 -3.47 -20.22 -2.20
N ASP A 130 -3.69 -21.35 -1.53
CA ASP A 130 -4.64 -21.53 -0.43
C ASP A 130 -4.06 -22.53 0.57
N SER A 131 -3.57 -22.06 1.72
CA SER A 131 -2.90 -22.93 2.69
C SER A 131 -3.25 -22.61 4.13
N LYS A 132 -3.37 -23.67 4.95
CA LYS A 132 -3.40 -23.62 6.42
C LYS A 132 -2.12 -24.16 7.05
N GLN A 133 -1.09 -24.40 6.23
CA GLN A 133 0.16 -25.06 6.61
C GLN A 133 1.35 -24.37 5.93
N LEU A 134 1.29 -23.05 5.82
CA LEU A 134 2.37 -22.25 5.29
C LEU A 134 3.45 -21.97 6.34
N LEU A 135 4.62 -21.57 5.85
CA LEU A 135 5.70 -21.03 6.67
C LEU A 135 5.71 -19.51 6.53
N THR A 136 5.93 -18.81 7.64
CA THR A 136 6.39 -17.42 7.63
C THR A 136 7.92 -17.44 7.71
N VAL A 137 8.56 -16.86 6.70
CA VAL A 137 10.02 -16.72 6.64
C VAL A 137 10.37 -15.25 6.77
N THR A 138 11.11 -14.89 7.81
CA THR A 138 11.52 -13.50 8.07
C THR A 138 12.99 -13.34 7.77
N LEU A 139 13.29 -12.54 6.75
CA LEU A 139 14.63 -12.08 6.37
C LEU A 139 14.53 -10.58 6.08
N GLY A 140 14.48 -9.77 7.14
CA GLY A 140 14.11 -8.35 7.07
C GLY A 140 12.60 -8.14 7.19
N LEU A 141 11.83 -8.51 6.16
CA LEU A 141 10.36 -8.58 6.24
C LEU A 141 9.87 -10.04 6.22
N PRO A 142 8.70 -10.31 6.84
CA PRO A 142 8.05 -11.61 6.76
C PRO A 142 7.53 -11.88 5.34
N VAL A 143 7.71 -13.10 4.87
CA VAL A 143 7.18 -13.60 3.59
C VAL A 143 6.48 -14.94 3.81
N TYR A 144 5.33 -15.13 3.16
CA TYR A 144 4.63 -16.42 3.15
C TYR A 144 5.24 -17.39 2.15
N TYR A 145 5.58 -18.57 2.63
CA TYR A 145 6.04 -19.71 1.84
C TYR A 145 4.97 -20.79 1.90
N PHE A 146 4.25 -20.97 0.79
CA PHE A 146 3.19 -21.96 0.65
C PHE A 146 3.77 -23.31 0.27
N PRO A 147 3.28 -24.43 0.84
CA PRO A 147 3.58 -25.75 0.31
C PRO A 147 3.14 -25.83 -1.15
N LEU A 148 3.93 -26.46 -2.02
CA LEU A 148 3.59 -26.58 -3.45
C LEU A 148 2.22 -27.23 -3.70
N ARG A 149 1.80 -28.17 -2.84
CA ARG A 149 0.50 -28.86 -2.94
C ARG A 149 -0.71 -27.92 -2.75
N ASP A 150 -0.48 -26.77 -2.13
CA ASP A 150 -1.50 -25.78 -1.78
C ASP A 150 -1.54 -24.63 -2.81
N VAL A 151 -0.80 -24.78 -3.92
CA VAL A 151 -0.62 -23.77 -4.97
C VAL A 151 -1.09 -24.32 -6.29
N ARG A 152 -1.73 -23.48 -7.12
CA ARG A 152 -2.11 -23.80 -8.50
C ARG A 152 -0.87 -23.87 -9.41
N ALA A 153 -0.08 -24.93 -9.25
CA ALA A 153 1.14 -25.15 -10.01
C ALA A 153 0.90 -25.25 -11.53
N ASP A 154 -0.33 -25.58 -11.95
CA ASP A 154 -0.75 -25.55 -13.36
C ASP A 154 -0.76 -24.14 -13.96
N MET A 155 -0.75 -23.09 -13.13
CA MET A 155 -0.66 -21.68 -13.53
C MET A 155 0.77 -21.12 -13.47
N LEU A 156 1.74 -21.91 -12.97
CA LEU A 156 3.12 -21.48 -12.82
C LEU A 156 3.97 -21.95 -14.01
N GLU A 157 4.60 -20.98 -14.67
CA GLU A 157 5.55 -21.24 -15.75
C GLU A 157 6.96 -20.90 -15.27
N ARG A 158 7.92 -21.80 -15.45
CA ARG A 158 9.30 -21.56 -15.02
C ARG A 158 9.91 -20.39 -15.81
N SER A 159 10.52 -19.45 -15.10
CA SER A 159 11.30 -18.35 -15.67
C SER A 159 12.75 -18.79 -15.92
N ASP A 160 13.40 -18.13 -16.87
CA ASP A 160 14.85 -18.28 -17.10
C ASP A 160 15.68 -17.55 -16.04
N ARG A 161 15.07 -16.63 -15.27
CA ARG A 161 15.73 -15.93 -14.18
C ARG A 161 16.13 -16.93 -13.08
N LYS A 162 17.37 -16.78 -12.61
CA LYS A 162 17.91 -17.48 -11.45
C LYS A 162 18.83 -16.56 -10.68
N GLU A 163 18.82 -16.71 -9.37
CA GLU A 163 19.72 -15.98 -8.47
C GLU A 163 20.28 -16.94 -7.42
N SER A 164 21.42 -16.60 -6.82
CA SER A 164 22.02 -17.40 -5.75
C SER A 164 21.95 -16.61 -4.46
N HIS A 165 21.47 -17.24 -3.40
CA HIS A 165 21.52 -16.71 -2.04
C HIS A 165 22.58 -17.46 -1.24
N SER A 166 23.47 -16.71 -0.57
CA SER A 166 24.62 -17.30 0.15
C SER A 166 24.24 -18.34 1.22
N THR A 167 23.04 -18.22 1.80
CA THR A 167 22.55 -19.10 2.87
C THR A 167 21.42 -20.04 2.44
N LEU A 168 20.62 -19.65 1.44
CA LEU A 168 19.39 -20.37 1.06
C LEU A 168 19.54 -21.13 -0.27
N GLY A 169 20.70 -21.01 -0.92
CA GLY A 169 20.99 -21.69 -2.18
C GLY A 169 20.39 -20.98 -3.39
N GLN A 170 20.12 -21.74 -4.45
CA GLN A 170 19.63 -21.19 -5.71
C GLN A 170 18.14 -20.82 -5.60
N ARG A 171 17.83 -19.57 -5.96
CA ARG A 171 16.49 -19.03 -6.12
C ARG A 171 16.08 -19.10 -7.59
N SER A 172 15.05 -19.89 -7.87
CA SER A 172 14.42 -20.02 -9.18
C SER A 172 13.09 -19.26 -9.20
N PHE A 173 12.76 -18.66 -10.34
CA PHE A 173 11.57 -17.81 -10.49
C PHE A 173 10.53 -18.44 -11.41
N TYR A 174 9.29 -18.01 -11.24
CA TYR A 174 8.15 -18.52 -11.98
C TYR A 174 7.24 -17.35 -12.37
N HIS A 175 6.83 -17.32 -13.62
CA HIS A 175 5.74 -16.48 -14.09
C HIS A 175 4.40 -17.10 -13.66
N LEU A 176 3.37 -16.27 -13.56
CA LEU A 176 2.01 -16.70 -13.27
C LEU A 176 1.12 -16.37 -14.47
N ARG A 177 0.41 -17.38 -15.00
CA ARG A 177 -0.48 -17.22 -16.16
C ARG A 177 -1.90 -17.65 -15.81
N LEU A 178 -2.84 -16.70 -15.90
CA LEU A 178 -4.27 -16.90 -15.66
C LEU A 178 -5.04 -16.47 -16.91
N GLY A 179 -5.39 -17.42 -17.77
CA GLY A 179 -5.99 -17.12 -19.06
C GLY A 179 -5.08 -16.19 -19.86
N ASP A 180 -5.57 -14.99 -20.18
CA ASP A 180 -4.81 -13.97 -20.92
C ASP A 180 -3.89 -13.11 -20.04
N ARG A 181 -4.05 -13.15 -18.71
CA ARG A 181 -3.21 -12.39 -17.78
C ARG A 181 -1.89 -13.11 -17.57
N PHE A 182 -0.80 -12.41 -17.84
CA PHE A 182 0.56 -12.86 -17.59
C PHE A 182 1.23 -11.93 -16.59
N ILE A 183 1.74 -12.51 -15.51
CA ILE A 183 2.50 -11.81 -14.49
C ILE A 183 3.91 -12.39 -14.51
N GLU A 184 4.83 -11.61 -15.08
CA GLU A 184 6.26 -11.93 -15.10
C GLU A 184 6.77 -12.12 -13.66
N ASP A 185 7.76 -13.00 -13.47
CA ASP A 185 8.35 -13.44 -12.19
C ASP A 185 7.46 -13.26 -10.96
N ALA A 186 6.24 -13.78 -10.97
CA ALA A 186 5.27 -13.61 -9.89
C ALA A 186 5.67 -14.34 -8.60
N ALA A 187 6.39 -15.45 -8.75
CA ALA A 187 6.75 -16.35 -7.67
C ALA A 187 8.22 -16.74 -7.72
N TRP A 188 8.76 -17.18 -6.58
CA TRP A 188 10.09 -17.74 -6.48
C TRP A 188 10.17 -18.89 -5.49
N ARG A 189 11.21 -19.71 -5.64
CA ARG A 189 11.50 -20.89 -4.83
C ARG A 189 12.98 -21.03 -4.60
N PHE A 190 13.38 -21.50 -3.42
CA PHE A 190 14.73 -21.99 -3.19
C PHE A 190 14.78 -23.47 -3.55
N GLU A 191 15.34 -23.79 -4.72
CA GLU A 191 15.45 -25.17 -5.20
C GLU A 191 16.67 -25.83 -4.55
N ALA A 192 16.46 -27.01 -3.91
CA ALA A 192 17.49 -27.78 -3.23
C ALA A 192 18.38 -26.91 -2.30
N PRO A 193 17.79 -26.27 -1.26
CA PRO A 193 18.56 -25.47 -0.32
C PRO A 193 19.63 -26.37 0.35
N PRO A 194 20.81 -25.82 0.73
CA PRO A 194 21.85 -26.58 1.41
C PRO A 194 21.32 -27.35 2.62
N PRO A 195 21.89 -28.51 3.01
CA PRO A 195 21.39 -29.31 4.14
C PRO A 195 21.21 -28.54 5.46
N GLU A 196 22.05 -27.53 5.68
CA GLU A 196 22.02 -26.63 6.84
C GLU A 196 20.96 -25.52 6.76
N ALA A 197 20.36 -25.30 5.60
CA ALA A 197 19.34 -24.27 5.39
C ALA A 197 17.94 -24.79 5.80
N PRO A 198 17.02 -23.89 6.18
CA PRO A 198 15.64 -24.27 6.43
C PRO A 198 15.03 -25.02 5.23
N ARG A 199 14.17 -26.02 5.52
CA ARG A 199 13.53 -26.86 4.50
C ARG A 199 12.46 -26.10 3.70
N LEU A 200 12.91 -25.20 2.83
CA LEU A 200 12.07 -24.39 1.93
C LEU A 200 11.91 -25.03 0.53
N GLY A 201 12.61 -26.14 0.25
CA GLY A 201 12.63 -26.77 -1.08
C GLY A 201 11.26 -27.19 -1.61
N GLU A 202 10.31 -27.51 -0.74
CA GLU A 202 8.93 -27.89 -1.10
C GLU A 202 7.95 -26.71 -1.09
N HIS A 203 8.46 -25.49 -0.86
CA HIS A 203 7.63 -24.29 -0.75
C HIS A 203 7.86 -23.32 -1.90
N VAL A 204 6.91 -22.40 -2.06
CA VAL A 204 6.93 -21.29 -3.01
C VAL A 204 6.41 -20.03 -2.35
N ALA A 205 7.06 -18.92 -2.64
CA ALA A 205 6.65 -17.59 -2.23
C ALA A 205 6.23 -16.77 -3.46
N PHE A 206 5.41 -15.76 -3.24
CA PHE A 206 4.96 -14.83 -4.27
C PHE A 206 5.37 -13.40 -3.89
N TYR A 207 5.63 -12.58 -4.89
CA TYR A 207 5.85 -11.15 -4.66
C TYR A 207 4.53 -10.51 -4.29
N TRP A 208 4.47 -9.89 -3.12
CA TRP A 208 3.24 -9.37 -2.55
C TRP A 208 2.51 -8.46 -3.52
N GLY A 209 3.23 -7.45 -4.04
CA GLY A 209 2.69 -6.43 -4.95
C GLY A 209 2.48 -6.89 -6.39
N ARG A 210 2.74 -8.16 -6.73
CA ARG A 210 2.43 -8.73 -8.05
C ARG A 210 1.07 -9.45 -8.08
N LEU A 211 0.49 -9.70 -6.91
CA LEU A 211 -0.82 -10.31 -6.76
C LEU A 211 -1.83 -9.24 -6.33
N ASP A 212 -3.12 -9.50 -6.53
CA ASP A 212 -4.16 -8.48 -6.35
C ASP A 212 -4.60 -8.38 -4.89
N HIS A 213 -4.87 -9.53 -4.26
CA HIS A 213 -5.41 -9.60 -2.90
C HIS A 213 -4.77 -10.74 -2.10
N TRP A 214 -4.67 -10.49 -0.80
CA TRP A 214 -4.13 -11.42 0.19
C TRP A 214 -5.08 -11.48 1.38
N TYR A 215 -5.39 -12.69 1.84
CA TYR A 215 -6.27 -12.88 2.98
C TYR A 215 -5.58 -13.71 4.05
N GLU A 216 -5.66 -13.26 5.30
CA GLU A 216 -5.41 -14.07 6.49
C GLU A 216 -6.74 -14.35 7.18
N GLU A 217 -7.08 -15.62 7.34
CA GLU A 217 -8.47 -16.03 7.52
C GLU A 217 -9.33 -15.32 6.47
N ASP A 218 -10.46 -14.72 6.85
CA ASP A 218 -11.33 -13.97 5.94
C ASP A 218 -11.00 -12.47 5.85
N ASP A 219 -9.98 -12.00 6.57
CA ASP A 219 -9.58 -10.60 6.57
C ASP A 219 -8.51 -10.33 5.51
N GLU A 220 -8.74 -9.28 4.71
CA GLU A 220 -7.76 -8.84 3.73
C GLU A 220 -6.56 -8.20 4.44
N VAL A 221 -5.35 -8.65 4.07
CA VAL A 221 -4.08 -8.07 4.51
C VAL A 221 -3.47 -7.32 3.33
N PHE A 222 -2.84 -6.19 3.62
CA PHE A 222 -2.30 -5.29 2.61
C PHE A 222 -0.83 -4.93 2.94
N VAL A 223 -0.12 -4.38 1.96
CA VAL A 223 1.29 -3.97 2.04
C VAL A 223 2.31 -5.12 2.15
N HIS A 224 2.23 -5.99 3.17
CA HIS A 224 3.05 -7.21 3.32
C HIS A 224 2.49 -8.10 4.47
N PRO A 225 2.96 -9.35 4.63
CA PRO A 225 2.61 -10.21 5.76
C PRO A 225 2.84 -9.54 7.12
N ARG A 226 1.99 -9.83 8.12
CA ARG A 226 2.21 -9.36 9.49
C ARG A 226 3.20 -10.29 10.21
N ASP A 227 4.27 -9.73 10.76
CA ASP A 227 5.27 -10.46 11.55
C ASP A 227 4.63 -10.92 12.87
N PRO A 228 4.66 -12.24 13.18
CA PRO A 228 4.12 -12.79 14.43
C PRO A 228 4.69 -12.18 15.72
N HIS A 229 5.89 -11.60 15.66
CA HIS A 229 6.60 -11.03 16.81
C HIS A 229 6.52 -9.51 16.87
N HIS A 230 5.93 -8.87 15.86
CA HIS A 230 5.74 -7.43 15.85
C HIS A 230 4.53 -7.06 16.71
N ARG A 231 4.72 -6.14 17.65
CA ARG A 231 3.68 -5.68 18.57
C ARG A 231 3.46 -4.19 18.40
N VAL A 232 2.18 -3.80 18.45
CA VAL A 232 1.72 -2.42 18.54
C VAL A 232 0.85 -2.30 19.78
N ASP A 233 1.35 -1.59 20.79
CA ASP A 233 0.62 -1.31 22.02
C ASP A 233 0.17 0.15 22.04
N VAL A 234 -1.13 0.37 22.18
CA VAL A 234 -1.71 1.72 22.30
C VAL A 234 -2.30 1.89 23.69
N LEU A 235 -1.69 2.78 24.48
CA LEU A 235 -2.05 3.02 25.87
C LEU A 235 -2.62 4.43 26.07
N ASN A 236 -3.65 4.51 26.90
CA ASN A 236 -4.16 5.79 27.38
C ASN A 236 -3.13 6.39 28.34
N SER A 237 -2.89 7.69 28.26
CA SER A 237 -2.01 8.36 29.21
C SER A 237 -2.59 9.70 29.62
N SER A 238 -2.18 10.15 30.81
CA SER A 238 -2.44 11.49 31.35
C SER A 238 -1.20 12.38 31.30
N ARG A 239 -0.09 11.91 30.70
CA ARG A 239 1.12 12.70 30.51
C ARG A 239 0.80 13.92 29.66
N HIS A 240 1.40 15.05 30.00
CA HIS A 240 1.23 16.29 29.27
C HIS A 240 2.13 16.28 28.03
N VAL A 241 1.56 16.29 26.84
CA VAL A 241 2.31 16.32 25.58
C VAL A 241 2.09 17.66 24.88
N ARG A 242 3.18 18.38 24.61
CA ARG A 242 3.17 19.61 23.82
C ARG A 242 4.04 19.45 22.58
N VAL A 243 3.55 19.94 21.44
CA VAL A 243 4.26 19.93 20.16
C VAL A 243 4.47 21.36 19.70
N VAL A 244 5.71 21.72 19.39
CA VAL A 244 6.09 23.07 18.95
C VAL A 244 6.64 23.04 17.54
N VAL A 245 6.15 23.95 16.69
CA VAL A 245 6.64 24.16 15.32
C VAL A 245 6.71 25.66 15.02
N GLY A 246 7.83 26.11 14.47
CA GLY A 246 8.08 27.54 14.22
C GLY A 246 8.09 28.39 15.50
N GLY A 247 8.37 27.79 16.66
CA GLY A 247 8.24 28.43 17.97
C GLY A 247 6.80 28.56 18.50
N GLU A 248 5.78 28.10 17.75
CA GLU A 248 4.38 28.08 18.20
C GLU A 248 3.97 26.69 18.71
N VAL A 249 3.19 26.66 19.78
CA VAL A 249 2.53 25.42 20.24
C VAL A 249 1.41 25.08 19.27
N VAL A 250 1.55 23.96 18.56
CA VAL A 250 0.56 23.47 17.59
C VAL A 250 -0.32 22.36 18.16
N ALA A 251 0.10 21.74 19.25
CA ALA A 251 -0.71 20.80 20.01
C ALA A 251 -0.33 20.83 21.50
N ASP A 252 -1.33 20.65 22.38
CA ASP A 252 -1.19 20.66 23.84
C ASP A 252 -2.26 19.73 24.44
N SER A 253 -1.86 18.56 24.97
CA SER A 253 -2.79 17.53 25.42
C SER A 253 -2.40 16.90 26.75
N HIS A 254 -3.38 16.68 27.63
CA HIS A 254 -3.26 15.88 28.86
C HIS A 254 -3.97 14.51 28.76
N ARG A 255 -4.33 14.11 27.54
CA ARG A 255 -5.05 12.84 27.28
C ARG A 255 -4.57 12.15 26.00
N PRO A 256 -3.24 12.06 25.75
CA PRO A 256 -2.73 11.42 24.55
C PRO A 256 -2.97 9.90 24.58
N ARG A 257 -2.85 9.29 23.40
CA ARG A 257 -2.60 7.86 23.24
C ARG A 257 -1.13 7.67 22.88
N LEU A 258 -0.42 6.91 23.70
CA LEU A 258 0.98 6.58 23.46
C LEU A 258 1.02 5.26 22.71
N LEU A 259 1.61 5.27 21.52
CA LEU A 259 1.81 4.09 20.70
C LEU A 259 3.25 3.64 20.84
N PHE A 260 3.43 2.39 21.27
CA PHE A 260 4.70 1.68 21.33
C PHE A 260 4.70 0.60 20.27
N GLU A 261 5.72 0.59 19.42
CA GLU A 261 5.82 -0.32 18.30
C GLU A 261 7.21 -0.95 18.25
N THR A 262 7.28 -2.25 18.01
CA THR A 262 8.53 -3.00 17.98
C THR A 262 9.57 -2.31 17.08
N GLY A 263 10.68 -1.87 17.67
CA GLY A 263 11.81 -1.27 16.95
C GLY A 263 11.63 0.18 16.52
N LEU A 264 10.53 0.85 16.88
CA LEU A 264 10.24 2.23 16.50
C LEU A 264 10.11 3.16 17.72
N PRO A 265 10.39 4.47 17.55
CA PRO A 265 10.20 5.45 18.63
C PRO A 265 8.72 5.55 19.01
N THR A 266 8.47 5.88 20.29
CA THR A 266 7.13 6.16 20.79
C THR A 266 6.47 7.24 19.95
N ARG A 267 5.21 7.03 19.56
CA ARG A 267 4.41 8.02 18.86
C ARG A 267 3.27 8.52 19.73
N TYR A 268 3.08 9.84 19.74
CA TYR A 268 2.04 10.51 20.52
C TYR A 268 0.85 10.84 19.62
N TYR A 269 -0.26 10.13 19.82
CA TYR A 269 -1.51 10.38 19.13
C TYR A 269 -2.41 11.26 20.00
N LEU A 270 -2.73 12.45 19.50
CA LEU A 270 -3.39 13.51 20.22
C LEU A 270 -4.84 13.67 19.72
N PRO A 271 -5.83 13.87 20.61
CA PRO A 271 -7.18 14.23 20.18
C PRO A 271 -7.19 15.46 19.31
N ARG A 272 -7.99 15.49 18.24
CA ARG A 272 -8.08 16.65 17.33
C ARG A 272 -8.41 17.96 18.03
N MET A 273 -9.16 17.91 19.13
CA MET A 273 -9.50 19.08 19.95
C MET A 273 -8.34 19.65 20.77
N ASP A 274 -7.25 18.88 20.92
CA ASP A 274 -6.02 19.28 21.60
C ASP A 274 -4.95 19.73 20.58
N VAL A 275 -5.32 19.81 19.31
CA VAL A 275 -4.46 20.20 18.19
C VAL A 275 -5.07 21.42 17.50
N ARG A 276 -4.24 22.39 17.12
CA ARG A 276 -4.64 23.56 16.33
C ARG A 276 -4.92 23.16 14.88
N MET A 277 -6.02 22.46 14.66
CA MET A 277 -6.42 21.91 13.37
C MET A 277 -6.62 22.99 12.30
N GLU A 278 -6.90 24.23 12.69
CA GLU A 278 -6.98 25.40 11.79
C GLU A 278 -5.66 25.73 11.09
N LEU A 279 -4.53 25.26 11.63
CA LEU A 279 -3.20 25.40 11.03
C LEU A 279 -2.86 24.26 10.05
N LEU A 280 -3.68 23.21 10.04
CA LEU A 280 -3.44 21.99 9.29
C LEU A 280 -4.35 21.91 8.06
N THR A 281 -3.77 21.54 6.92
CA THR A 281 -4.50 21.23 5.70
C THR A 281 -4.16 19.81 5.28
N GLN A 282 -5.17 18.98 5.04
CA GLN A 282 -4.97 17.62 4.54
C GLN A 282 -4.24 17.67 3.19
N SER A 283 -3.23 16.83 3.00
CA SER A 283 -2.54 16.65 1.73
C SER A 283 -3.08 15.44 0.96
N ASP A 284 -2.67 15.32 -0.30
CA ASP A 284 -2.97 14.14 -1.12
C ASP A 284 -2.15 12.90 -0.72
N THR A 285 -1.20 13.07 0.22
CA THR A 285 -0.32 11.98 0.67
C THR A 285 -1.12 10.98 1.50
N VAL A 286 -1.01 9.72 1.10
CA VAL A 286 -1.62 8.56 1.74
C VAL A 286 -0.53 7.50 1.89
N THR A 287 -0.41 6.93 3.08
CA THR A 287 0.44 5.75 3.31
C THR A 287 -0.40 4.62 3.89
N GLN A 288 0.09 3.39 3.76
CA GLN A 288 -0.54 2.20 4.33
C GLN A 288 0.47 1.46 5.20
N CYS A 289 -0.02 0.89 6.30
CA CYS A 289 0.73 0.08 7.24
C CYS A 289 -0.08 -1.17 7.59
N PRO A 290 0.47 -2.40 7.45
CA PRO A 290 -0.28 -3.64 7.72
C PRO A 290 -0.73 -3.77 9.18
N TYR A 291 -0.11 -3.02 10.09
CA TYR A 291 -0.40 -3.07 11.54
C TYR A 291 -1.35 -1.96 12.02
N LYS A 292 -1.66 -0.97 11.18
CA LYS A 292 -2.41 0.22 11.62
C LYS A 292 -3.49 0.67 10.65
N GLY A 293 -3.39 0.34 9.37
CA GLY A 293 -4.35 0.79 8.36
C GLY A 293 -3.79 1.81 7.40
N ARG A 294 -4.69 2.61 6.85
CA ARG A 294 -4.38 3.67 5.88
C ARG A 294 -4.37 5.03 6.57
N THR A 295 -3.37 5.84 6.26
CA THR A 295 -3.23 7.19 6.80
C THR A 295 -3.79 8.26 5.87
N VAL A 296 -4.10 9.40 6.46
CA VAL A 296 -4.14 10.70 5.77
C VAL A 296 -3.07 11.60 6.39
N HIS A 297 -2.45 12.44 5.56
CA HIS A 297 -1.40 13.37 6.00
C HIS A 297 -1.91 14.80 6.05
N TYR A 298 -1.26 15.61 6.88
CA TYR A 298 -1.54 17.03 7.06
C TYR A 298 -0.27 17.84 6.92
N SER A 299 -0.38 18.90 6.12
CA SER A 299 0.63 19.95 6.01
C SER A 299 0.27 21.11 6.93
N LEU A 300 1.26 21.66 7.63
CA LEU A 300 1.08 22.81 8.51
C LEU A 300 1.46 24.10 7.78
N ARG A 301 0.67 25.16 7.98
CA ARG A 301 0.98 26.52 7.53
C ARG A 301 1.04 27.48 8.71
N LEU A 302 2.20 28.13 8.89
CA LEU A 302 2.43 29.18 9.87
C LEU A 302 2.91 30.44 9.14
N GLY A 303 2.01 31.40 8.94
CA GLY A 303 2.25 32.54 8.06
C GLY A 303 2.68 32.09 6.66
N ASP A 304 3.84 32.56 6.20
CA ASP A 304 4.42 32.21 4.90
C ASP A 304 5.17 30.85 4.89
N ARG A 305 5.35 30.21 6.05
CA ARG A 305 6.08 28.95 6.16
C ARG A 305 5.12 27.77 6.04
N ALA A 306 5.41 26.88 5.09
CA ALA A 306 4.71 25.61 4.93
C ALA A 306 5.61 24.44 5.35
N ARG A 307 5.07 23.52 6.15
CA ARG A 307 5.69 22.24 6.50
C ARG A 307 4.84 21.11 5.90
N PRO A 308 5.23 20.54 4.75
CA PRO A 308 4.46 19.48 4.12
C PRO A 308 4.49 18.20 4.97
N ASP A 309 3.36 17.48 5.01
CA ASP A 309 3.24 16.14 5.62
C ASP A 309 3.95 16.01 6.98
N ILE A 310 3.71 16.99 7.86
CA ILE A 310 4.33 17.06 9.19
C ILE A 310 3.55 16.23 10.22
N ALA A 311 2.28 15.97 9.95
CA ALA A 311 1.41 15.17 10.79
C ALA A 311 0.58 14.18 9.96
N TRP A 312 0.12 13.11 10.60
CA TRP A 312 -0.79 12.14 9.99
C TRP A 312 -1.89 11.72 10.97
N SER A 313 -2.89 11.05 10.43
CA SER A 313 -3.98 10.42 11.19
C SER A 313 -4.35 9.09 10.55
N TYR A 314 -4.89 8.16 11.34
CA TYR A 314 -5.58 6.98 10.85
C TYR A 314 -7.09 7.22 11.02
N PRO A 315 -7.83 7.62 9.96
CA PRO A 315 -9.27 7.86 10.08
C PRO A 315 -10.05 6.57 10.32
N PHE A 316 -9.55 5.47 9.74
CA PHE A 316 -10.12 4.12 9.82
C PHE A 316 -8.96 3.13 10.01
N PRO A 317 -8.42 3.01 11.24
CA PRO A 317 -7.40 2.01 11.51
C PRO A 317 -7.97 0.59 11.40
N ILE A 318 -7.08 -0.40 11.33
CA ILE A 318 -7.51 -1.81 11.38
C ILE A 318 -8.11 -2.16 12.75
N PRO A 319 -8.97 -3.19 12.84
CA PRO A 319 -9.65 -3.58 14.09
C PRO A 319 -8.72 -3.88 15.27
N GLU A 320 -7.46 -4.24 15.01
CA GLU A 320 -6.44 -4.51 16.03
C GLU A 320 -5.81 -3.24 16.62
N CYS A 321 -6.00 -2.07 15.98
CA CYS A 321 -5.44 -0.80 16.44
C CYS A 321 -6.48 0.34 16.53
N PRO A 322 -7.65 0.14 17.18
CA PRO A 322 -8.76 1.08 17.12
C PRO A 322 -8.50 2.36 17.93
N LYS A 323 -7.61 2.30 18.94
CA LYS A 323 -7.40 3.41 19.89
C LYS A 323 -6.76 4.66 19.27
N ILE A 324 -6.17 4.56 18.07
CA ILE A 324 -5.59 5.71 17.35
C ILE A 324 -6.55 6.33 16.32
N GLU A 325 -7.78 5.82 16.24
CA GLU A 325 -8.78 6.30 15.29
C GLU A 325 -8.98 7.81 15.40
N ASN A 326 -8.88 8.48 14.26
CA ASN A 326 -9.06 9.93 14.10
C ASN A 326 -8.15 10.84 14.94
N LEU A 327 -7.15 10.29 15.65
CA LEU A 327 -6.15 11.07 16.39
C LEU A 327 -5.07 11.61 15.45
N ILE A 328 -4.40 12.68 15.86
CA ILE A 328 -3.31 13.32 15.10
C ILE A 328 -1.98 12.94 15.73
N CYS A 329 -1.02 12.54 14.90
CA CYS A 329 0.36 12.33 15.32
C CYS A 329 1.28 13.19 14.47
N PHE A 330 2.31 13.77 15.09
CA PHE A 330 3.33 14.56 14.40
C PHE A 330 4.60 13.73 14.24
N TYR A 331 5.36 13.98 13.19
CA TYR A 331 6.71 13.44 13.07
C TYR A 331 7.63 14.20 14.03
N ASP A 332 7.97 13.59 15.17
CA ASP A 332 8.91 14.10 16.19
C ASP A 332 10.20 14.64 15.56
N GLU A 333 10.70 13.96 14.54
CA GLU A 333 11.89 14.29 13.77
C GLU A 333 11.73 15.53 12.88
N ARG A 334 10.50 15.98 12.60
CA ARG A 334 10.16 17.11 11.71
C ARG A 334 9.59 18.34 12.42
N VAL A 335 9.19 18.22 13.69
CA VAL A 335 8.78 19.34 14.53
C VAL A 335 10.00 19.99 15.21
N ASP A 336 9.84 21.16 15.82
CA ASP A 336 10.95 21.82 16.51
C ASP A 336 11.25 21.11 17.83
N THR A 337 10.22 20.92 18.66
CA THR A 337 10.28 20.15 19.91
C THR A 337 8.99 19.36 20.16
N VAL A 338 9.15 18.22 20.85
CA VAL A 338 8.09 17.52 21.56
C VAL A 338 8.45 17.56 23.03
N GLU A 339 7.56 18.05 23.87
CA GLU A 339 7.72 18.07 25.33
C GLU A 339 6.75 17.05 25.94
N VAL A 340 7.23 16.27 26.91
CA VAL A 340 6.41 15.35 27.69
C VAL A 340 6.64 15.62 29.16
N ASP A 341 5.57 16.00 29.88
CA ASP A 341 5.61 16.41 31.29
C ASP A 341 6.62 17.54 31.57
N GLY A 342 6.75 18.47 30.60
CA GLY A 342 7.70 19.58 30.65
C GLY A 342 9.13 19.24 30.21
N GLU A 343 9.42 17.97 29.91
CA GLU A 343 10.73 17.53 29.44
C GLU A 343 10.79 17.42 27.91
N VAL A 344 11.76 18.09 27.29
CA VAL A 344 12.00 18.01 25.84
C VAL A 344 12.51 16.61 25.48
N GLN A 345 11.83 15.95 24.55
CA GLN A 345 12.20 14.64 24.06
C GLN A 345 13.31 14.72 23.00
N PRO A 346 14.25 13.76 22.96
CA PRO A 346 15.26 13.71 21.92
C PRO A 346 14.63 13.41 20.56
N LYS A 347 15.12 14.07 19.50
CA LYS A 347 14.63 13.78 18.14
C LYS A 347 15.07 12.40 17.70
N PRO A 348 14.15 11.49 17.34
CA PRO A 348 14.52 10.18 16.86
C PRO A 348 15.16 10.27 15.47
N ARG A 349 16.09 9.36 15.18
CA ARG A 349 16.59 9.13 13.82
C ARG A 349 15.80 7.99 13.20
N THR A 350 15.02 8.31 12.18
CA THR A 350 14.12 7.38 11.50
C THR A 350 14.30 7.53 9.98
N PRO A 351 13.74 6.63 9.16
CA PRO A 351 13.67 6.83 7.71
C PRO A 351 12.94 8.11 7.26
N TRP A 352 12.24 8.81 8.17
CA TRP A 352 11.52 10.05 7.87
C TRP A 352 12.25 11.32 8.34
N SER A 353 13.46 11.18 8.88
CA SER A 353 14.30 12.30 9.36
C SER A 353 14.94 13.14 8.25
N SER A 354 14.94 12.67 6.99
CA SER A 354 15.58 13.35 5.85
C SER A 354 14.64 14.29 5.08
#